data_AF-A0A1B7W2M0-F1
#
_entry.id   AF-A0A1B7W2M0-F1
#
_cell.length_a   1.000
_cell.length_b   1.000
_cell.length_c   1.000
_cell.angle_alpha   90.00
_cell.angle_beta   90.00
_cell.angle_gamma   90.00
#
_symmetry.space_group_name_H-M   'P 1'
#
loop_
_entity.id
_entity.type
_entity.pdbx_description
1 polymer ?
#
loop_
_entity_poly.entity_id
_entity_poly.type
_entity_poly.pdbx_seq_one_letter_code
_entity_poly.pdbx_strand_id
1 'polypeptide(L)'
;SEKSLKRLQKKVSRKNKGSNNRKKAINRLGRKHLQVSRQRKDFAIKTALCVVKSNDLVAFEKLQVKNMVKNSKLAKSISDVGWSLFTQ
;
A
#
# COMPACT_ATOMS: atom_id res chain seq x y z
N SER A 1 10.39 1.38 -1.70
CA SER A 1 10.90 0.02 -1.98
C SER A 1 10.65 -0.90 -0.79
N GLU A 2 10.07 -2.07 -1.07
CA GLU A 2 9.70 -3.12 -0.12
C GLU A 2 10.88 -3.55 0.77
N LYS A 3 12.09 -3.69 0.20
CA LYS A 3 13.31 -4.04 0.94
C LYS A 3 13.56 -3.09 2.12
N SER A 4 13.26 -1.80 1.92
CA SER A 4 13.39 -0.78 2.96
C SER A 4 12.37 -0.94 4.09
N LEU A 5 11.10 -1.26 3.77
CA LEU A 5 10.05 -1.54 4.75
C LEU A 5 10.40 -2.77 5.60
N LYS A 6 10.80 -3.88 4.96
CA LYS A 6 11.27 -5.10 5.64
C LYS A 6 12.42 -4.81 6.59
N ARG A 7 13.40 -3.99 6.16
CA ARG A 7 14.53 -3.58 6.99
C ARG A 7 14.08 -2.75 8.21
N LEU A 8 13.14 -1.82 8.04
CA LEU A 8 12.61 -0.99 9.13
C LEU A 8 11.79 -1.82 10.12
N GLN A 9 10.95 -2.75 9.65
CA GLN A 9 10.26 -3.71 10.50
C GLN A 9 11.22 -4.56 11.33
N LYS A 10 12.28 -5.11 10.71
CA LYS A 10 13.32 -5.87 11.43
C LYS A 10 14.03 -5.01 12.48
N LYS A 11 14.29 -3.74 12.18
CA LYS A 11 14.86 -2.78 13.15
C LYS A 11 13.92 -2.56 14.33
N VAL A 12 12.61 -2.38 14.12
CA VAL A 12 11.63 -2.24 15.22
C VAL A 12 11.58 -3.50 16.07
N SER A 13 11.52 -4.68 15.44
CA SER A 13 11.44 -5.98 16.13
C SER A 13 12.63 -6.22 17.07
N ARG A 14 13.83 -5.81 16.66
CA ARG A 14 15.08 -6.00 17.42
C ARG A 14 15.28 -5.00 18.57
N LYS A 15 14.43 -3.97 18.72
CA LYS A 15 14.56 -2.99 19.79
C LYS A 15 13.69 -3.37 20.99
N ASN A 16 14.24 -3.18 22.19
CA ASN A 16 13.56 -3.44 23.46
C ASN A 16 12.20 -2.74 23.52
N LYS A 17 11.16 -3.49 23.89
CA LYS A 17 9.80 -2.96 24.09
C LYS A 17 9.84 -1.84 25.14
N GLY A 18 9.03 -0.80 24.97
CA GLY A 18 9.00 0.38 25.84
C GLY A 18 10.14 1.40 25.67
N SER A 19 11.30 1.00 25.13
CA SER A 19 12.45 1.90 25.00
C SER A 19 12.21 3.10 24.06
N ASN A 20 12.83 4.24 24.38
CA ASN A 20 12.80 5.44 23.53
C ASN A 20 13.34 5.17 22.11
N ASN A 21 14.31 4.27 21.99
CA ASN A 21 14.86 3.86 20.70
C ASN A 21 13.86 3.06 19.85
N ARG A 22 13.00 2.25 20.48
CA ARG A 22 11.90 1.58 19.76
C ARG A 22 10.85 2.58 19.29
N LYS A 23 10.47 3.57 20.12
CA LYS A 23 9.56 4.65 19.71
C LYS A 23 10.08 5.39 18.47
N LYS A 24 11.36 5.79 18.47
CA LYS A 24 12.02 6.40 17.29
C LYS A 24 11.98 5.50 16.05
N ALA A 25 12.20 4.18 16.22
CA ALA A 25 12.16 3.23 15.11
C ALA A 25 10.74 3.05 14.54
N ILE A 26 9.71 3.00 15.40
CA ILE A 26 8.30 2.92 15.00
C ILE A 26 7.93 4.17 14.18
N ASN A 27 8.31 5.36 14.62
CA ASN A 27 8.04 6.60 13.89
C ASN A 27 8.65 6.58 12.48
N ARG A 28 9.89 6.08 12.35
CA ARG A 28 10.55 5.91 11.03
C ARG A 28 9.80 4.93 10.14
N LEU A 29 9.34 3.81 10.71
CA LEU A 29 8.53 2.83 9.99
C LEU A 29 7.19 3.44 9.53
N GLY A 30 6.50 4.16 10.42
CA GLY A 30 5.24 4.84 10.12
C GLY A 30 5.37 5.86 8.99
N ARG A 31 6.41 6.71 9.02
CA ARG A 31 6.71 7.65 7.92
C ARG A 31 6.91 6.93 6.58
N LYS A 32 7.55 5.75 6.60
CA LYS A 32 7.75 4.98 5.38
C LYS A 32 6.44 4.38 4.85
N HIS A 33 5.58 3.88 5.73
CA HIS A 33 4.23 3.42 5.34
C HIS A 33 3.39 4.56 4.77
N LEU A 34 3.44 5.75 5.39
CA LEU A 34 2.75 6.93 4.89
C LEU A 34 3.23 7.31 3.48
N GLN A 35 4.54 7.29 3.23
CA GLN A 35 5.08 7.56 1.90
C GLN A 35 4.55 6.55 0.86
N VAL A 36 4.53 5.26 1.18
CA VAL A 36 4.03 4.22 0.27
C VAL A 36 2.53 4.37 0.02
N SER A 37 1.75 4.66 1.06
CA SER A 37 0.31 4.92 0.93
C SER A 37 0.03 6.12 0.02
N ARG A 38 0.76 7.24 0.18
CA ARG A 38 0.64 8.41 -0.69
C ARG A 38 1.00 8.11 -2.14
N GLN A 39 2.07 7.34 -2.37
CA GLN A 39 2.47 6.91 -3.72
C GLN A 39 1.38 6.06 -4.40
N ARG A 40 0.76 5.13 -3.65
CA ARG A 40 -0.35 4.32 -4.18
C ARG A 40 -1.56 5.16 -4.55
N LYS A 41 -1.92 6.13 -3.69
CA LYS A 41 -3.04 7.04 -3.95
C LYS A 41 -2.78 7.91 -5.17
N ASP A 42 -1.58 8.49 -5.27
CA ASP A 42 -1.18 9.31 -6.43
C ASP A 42 -1.21 8.51 -7.74
N PHE A 43 -0.70 7.28 -7.74
CA PHE A 43 -0.78 6.38 -8.89
C PHE A 43 -2.24 6.09 -9.30
N ALA A 44 -3.11 5.76 -8.35
CA ALA A 44 -4.52 5.48 -8.63
C ALA A 44 -5.22 6.69 -9.27
N ILE A 45 -5.05 7.88 -8.69
CA ILE A 45 -5.65 9.12 -9.19
C ILE A 45 -5.14 9.45 -10.60
N LYS A 46 -3.82 9.40 -10.82
CA LYS A 46 -3.24 9.69 -12.14
C LYS A 46 -3.71 8.71 -13.20
N THR A 47 -3.78 7.43 -12.86
CA THR A 47 -4.25 6.39 -13.79
C THR A 47 -5.73 6.60 -14.12
N ALA A 48 -6.57 6.83 -13.11
CA ALA A 48 -8.00 7.09 -13.32
C ALA A 48 -8.22 8.34 -14.18
N LEU A 49 -7.50 9.42 -13.89
CA LEU A 49 -7.58 10.66 -14.67
C LEU A 49 -7.13 10.45 -16.11
N CYS A 50 -6.11 9.64 -16.37
CA CYS A 50 -5.67 9.28 -17.72
C CYS A 50 -6.78 8.53 -18.48
N VAL A 51 -7.37 7.50 -17.86
CA VAL A 51 -8.43 6.69 -18.47
C VAL A 51 -9.67 7.54 -18.75
N VAL A 52 -10.13 8.34 -17.79
CA VAL A 52 -11.32 9.19 -17.95
C VAL A 52 -11.12 10.27 -19.00
N LYS A 53 -9.92 10.84 -19.12
CA LYS A 53 -9.65 11.87 -20.14
C LYS A 53 -9.52 11.32 -21.56
N SER A 54 -9.17 10.05 -21.71
CA SER A 54 -8.88 9.45 -23.02
C SER A 54 -10.05 8.65 -23.60
N ASN A 55 -11.10 8.40 -22.81
CA ASN A 55 -12.23 7.56 -23.21
C ASN A 55 -13.55 8.25 -22.86
N ASP A 56 -14.49 8.24 -23.79
CA ASP A 56 -15.84 8.79 -23.58
C ASP A 56 -16.71 7.87 -22.70
N LEU A 57 -16.39 6.57 -22.68
CA LEU A 57 -17.04 5.56 -21.85
C LEU A 57 -16.01 4.71 -21.10
N VAL A 58 -16.19 4.57 -19.78
CA VAL A 58 -15.36 3.74 -18.92
C VAL A 58 -16.24 2.71 -18.23
N ALA A 59 -15.99 1.43 -18.49
CA ALA A 59 -16.60 0.31 -17.79
C ALA A 59 -15.57 -0.39 -16.91
N PHE A 60 -15.98 -0.86 -15.73
CA PHE A 60 -15.11 -1.61 -14.83
C PHE A 60 -15.85 -2.76 -14.17
N GLU A 61 -15.12 -3.82 -13.84
CA GLU A 61 -15.66 -4.97 -13.12
C GLU A 61 -15.70 -4.73 -11.61
N LYS A 62 -16.85 -5.01 -11.00
CA LYS A 62 -17.00 -4.93 -9.54
C LYS A 62 -16.42 -6.17 -8.86
N LEU A 63 -15.09 -6.22 -8.78
CA LEU A 63 -14.39 -7.33 -8.13
C LEU A 63 -14.58 -7.32 -6.61
N GLN A 64 -14.80 -8.51 -6.04
CA GLN A 64 -14.84 -8.72 -4.59
C GLN A 64 -13.41 -8.85 -4.02
N VAL A 65 -12.63 -7.75 -4.09
CA VAL A 65 -11.20 -7.72 -3.72
C VAL A 65 -10.94 -8.27 -2.31
N LYS A 66 -11.84 -8.01 -1.35
CA LYS A 66 -11.74 -8.54 0.01
C LYS A 66 -11.66 -10.07 0.05
N ASN A 67 -12.37 -10.76 -0.83
CA ASN A 67 -12.33 -12.23 -0.92
C ASN A 67 -11.07 -12.70 -1.64
N MET A 68 -10.62 -11.98 -2.67
CA MET A 68 -9.43 -12.35 -3.44
C MET A 68 -8.15 -12.27 -2.58
N VAL A 69 -8.08 -11.29 -1.66
CA VAL A 69 -6.94 -11.13 -0.74
C VAL A 69 -6.86 -12.24 0.32
N LYS A 70 -7.91 -13.07 0.49
CA LYS A 70 -7.85 -14.24 1.38
C LYS A 70 -6.88 -15.31 0.87
N ASN A 71 -6.62 -15.36 -0.44
CA ASN A 71 -5.59 -16.24 -0.99
C ASN A 71 -4.20 -15.70 -0.67
N SER A 72 -3.52 -16.31 0.32
CA SER A 72 -2.21 -15.87 0.81
C SER A 72 -1.13 -15.75 -0.26
N LYS A 73 -1.19 -16.57 -1.33
CA LYS A 73 -0.23 -16.52 -2.45
C LYS A 73 -0.37 -15.27 -3.30
N LEU A 74 -1.58 -14.74 -3.44
CA LEU A 74 -1.89 -13.58 -4.30
C LEU A 74 -2.19 -12.31 -3.50
N ALA A 75 -2.49 -12.44 -2.21
CA ALA A 75 -2.87 -11.36 -1.31
C ALA A 75 -1.96 -10.15 -1.41
N LYS A 76 -0.64 -10.40 -1.41
CA LYS A 76 0.36 -9.35 -1.48
C LYS A 76 0.31 -8.61 -2.82
N SER A 77 0.35 -9.34 -3.94
CA SER A 77 0.33 -8.75 -5.28
C SER A 77 -0.94 -7.92 -5.50
N ILE A 78 -2.10 -8.46 -5.11
CA ILE A 78 -3.39 -7.75 -5.21
C ILE A 78 -3.38 -6.48 -4.34
N SER A 79 -2.87 -6.57 -3.12
CA SER A 79 -2.78 -5.42 -2.21
C SER A 79 -1.75 -4.38 -2.66
N ASP A 80 -0.72 -4.79 -3.38
CA ASP A 80 0.34 -3.91 -3.88
C ASP A 80 -0.13 -3.10 -5.08
N VAL A 81 -0.96 -3.67 -5.97
CA VAL A 81 -1.58 -2.94 -7.09
C VAL A 81 -2.69 -2.00 -6.61
N GLY A 82 -3.37 -2.33 -5.51
CA GLY A 82 -4.28 -1.41 -4.84
C GLY A 82 -5.60 -1.19 -5.59
N TRP A 83 -6.17 -2.23 -6.22
CA TRP A 83 -7.43 -2.16 -6.98
C TRP A 83 -8.59 -1.50 -6.23
N SER A 84 -8.67 -1.70 -4.91
CA SER A 84 -9.72 -1.06 -4.09
C SER A 84 -9.57 0.46 -3.98
N LEU A 85 -8.35 1.01 -4.14
CA LEU A 85 -8.13 2.46 -4.15
C LEU A 85 -8.49 3.08 -5.50
N PHE A 86 -8.50 2.28 -6.58
CA PHE A 86 -8.81 2.77 -7.92
C PHE A 86 -10.32 2.97 -8.11
N THR A 87 -11.14 2.16 -7.43
CA THR A 87 -12.60 2.17 -7.54
C THR A 87 -13.31 2.92 -6.41
N GLN A 88 -12.56 3.55 -5.49
CA GLN A 88 -13.07 4.32 -4.37
C GLN A 88 -13.12 5.81 -4.71
#